data_AF-A0A2V6PQ04-F1
#
_entry.id   AF-A0A2V6PQ04-F1
#
_cell.length_a   1.000
_cell.length_b   1.000
_cell.length_c   1.000
_cell.angle_alpha   90.00
_cell.angle_beta   90.00
_cell.angle_gamma   90.00
#
_symmetry.space_group_name_H-M   'P 1'
#
loop_
_entity.id
_entity.type
_entity.pdbx_description
1 polymer ?
#
loop_
_entity_poly.entity_id
_entity_poly.type
_entity_poly.pdbx_seq_one_letter_code
_entity_poly.pdbx_strand_id
1 'polypeptide(L)'
;MKRTLVQFEEETYRTLRQRAFREQRSIAAVVRDLVAKGLEDGPARARPTQVSQFSSVRAGRSRQGRLAPVSEKHDAALAASRDR
;
A
#
# COMPACT_ATOMS: atom_id res chain seq x y z
N MET A 1 -8.60 -11.00 29.72
CA MET A 1 -9.15 -9.92 28.85
C MET A 1 -9.10 -8.59 29.61
N LYS A 2 -8.69 -7.50 28.95
CA LYS A 2 -8.80 -6.13 29.50
C LYS A 2 -9.86 -5.38 28.69
N ARG A 3 -10.72 -4.60 29.37
CA ARG A 3 -11.75 -3.79 28.70
C ARG A 3 -11.21 -2.38 28.47
N THR A 4 -11.25 -1.93 27.23
CA THR A 4 -10.80 -0.60 26.81
C THR A 4 -11.93 0.07 26.05
N LEU A 5 -12.15 1.36 26.29
CA LEU A 5 -13.07 2.20 25.53
C LEU A 5 -12.27 2.99 24.52
N VAL A 6 -12.66 2.90 23.24
CA VAL A 6 -12.05 3.64 22.13
C VAL A 6 -13.18 4.31 21.38
N GLN A 7 -13.02 5.60 21.09
CA GLN A 7 -13.98 6.35 20.29
C GLN A 7 -13.59 6.24 18.82
N PHE A 8 -14.57 5.97 17.97
CA PHE A 8 -14.42 5.99 16.52
C PHE A 8 -15.23 7.14 15.94
N GLU A 9 -14.82 7.62 14.78
CA GLU A 9 -15.70 8.44 13.95
C GLU A 9 -16.93 7.63 13.53
N GLU A 10 -18.06 8.31 13.37
CA GLU A 10 -19.36 7.70 13.05
C GLU A 10 -19.28 6.85 11.77
N GLU A 11 -18.58 7.31 10.74
CA GLU A 11 -18.40 6.59 9.48
C GLU A 11 -17.61 5.28 9.66
N THR A 12 -16.56 5.33 10.49
CA THR A 12 -15.75 4.16 10.84
C THR A 12 -16.58 3.14 11.63
N TYR A 13 -17.37 3.61 12.61
CA TYR A 13 -18.26 2.76 13.38
C TYR A 13 -19.33 2.09 12.51
N ARG A 14 -19.94 2.82 11.57
CA ARG A 14 -20.92 2.27 10.62
C ARG A 14 -20.33 1.17 9.75
N THR A 15 -19.13 1.40 9.21
CA THR A 15 -18.40 0.41 8.42
C THR A 15 -18.14 -0.86 9.23
N LEU A 16 -17.71 -0.70 10.48
CA LEU A 16 -17.44 -1.81 11.38
C LEU A 16 -18.72 -2.60 11.73
N ARG A 17 -19.84 -1.90 11.95
CA ARG A 17 -21.15 -2.52 12.20
C ARG A 17 -21.66 -3.31 11.00
N GLN A 18 -21.58 -2.74 9.80
CA GLN A 18 -21.97 -3.43 8.56
C GLN A 18 -21.15 -4.69 8.33
N ARG A 19 -19.83 -4.60 8.58
CA ARG A 19 -18.94 -5.76 8.48
C ARG A 19 -19.32 -6.86 9.47
N ALA A 20 -19.55 -6.51 10.73
CA ALA A 20 -19.99 -7.47 11.76
C ALA A 20 -21.30 -8.16 11.39
N PHE A 21 -22.26 -7.41 10.84
CA PHE A 21 -23.52 -7.96 10.34
C PHE A 21 -23.30 -8.95 9.19
N ARG A 22 -22.52 -8.56 8.18
CA ARG A 22 -22.20 -9.41 7.02
C ARG A 22 -21.46 -10.69 7.40
N GLU A 23 -20.56 -10.61 8.38
CA GLU A 23 -19.81 -11.77 8.88
C GLU A 23 -20.59 -12.61 9.90
N GLN A 24 -21.80 -12.20 10.31
CA GLN A 24 -22.59 -12.84 11.38
C GLN A 24 -21.81 -12.99 12.69
N ARG A 25 -20.97 -12.00 13.00
CA ARG A 25 -20.10 -11.98 14.19
C ARG A 25 -20.39 -10.77 15.05
N SER A 26 -20.04 -10.85 16.33
CA SER A 26 -20.12 -9.69 17.20
C SER A 26 -19.11 -8.61 16.78
N ILE A 27 -19.48 -7.35 16.95
CA ILE A 27 -18.60 -6.19 16.74
C ILE A 27 -17.27 -6.37 17.48
N ALA A 28 -17.32 -6.84 18.72
CA ALA A 28 -16.12 -7.05 19.53
C ALA A 28 -15.18 -8.13 18.95
N ALA A 29 -15.73 -9.18 18.31
CA ALA A 29 -14.91 -10.19 17.65
C ALA A 29 -14.20 -9.60 16.42
N VAL A 30 -14.92 -8.84 15.60
CA VAL A 30 -14.34 -8.16 14.43
C VAL A 30 -13.25 -7.16 14.83
N VAL A 31 -13.47 -6.37 15.88
CA VAL A 31 -12.46 -5.41 16.39
C VAL A 31 -11.20 -6.14 16.84
N ARG A 32 -11.33 -7.25 17.59
CA ARG A 32 -10.17 -8.01 18.06
C ARG A 32 -9.33 -8.54 16.89
N ASP A 33 -9.97 -9.07 15.85
CA ASP A 33 -9.26 -9.55 14.66
C ASP A 33 -8.54 -8.42 13.92
N LEU A 34 -9.19 -7.25 13.80
CA LEU A 34 -8.58 -6.11 13.13
C LEU A 34 -7.39 -5.54 13.91
N VAL A 35 -7.53 -5.47 15.23
CA VAL A 35 -6.43 -5.05 16.12
C VAL A 35 -5.29 -6.06 16.06
N ALA A 36 -5.57 -7.36 16.11
CA ALA A 36 -4.55 -8.40 15.98
C ALA A 36 -3.79 -8.27 14.64
N LYS A 37 -4.51 -8.14 13.52
CA LYS A 37 -3.91 -7.94 12.19
C LYS A 37 -3.11 -6.65 12.04
N GLY A 38 -3.48 -5.59 12.77
CA GLY A 38 -2.75 -4.32 12.76
C GLY A 38 -1.54 -4.30 13.69
N LEU A 39 -1.54 -5.14 14.72
CA LEU A 39 -0.42 -5.32 15.67
C LEU A 39 0.57 -6.39 15.22
N GLU A 40 0.13 -7.34 14.42
CA GLU A 40 1.03 -8.08 13.56
C GLU A 40 1.73 -7.02 12.70
N ASP A 41 2.98 -6.70 13.04
CA ASP A 41 3.92 -6.04 12.13
C ASP A 41 4.00 -6.94 10.90
N GLY A 42 3.01 -6.83 10.02
CA GLY A 42 2.95 -7.59 8.78
C GLY A 42 4.28 -7.32 8.10
N PRO A 43 4.99 -8.36 7.60
CA PRO A 43 6.32 -8.17 7.04
C PRO A 43 6.22 -7.03 6.05
N ALA A 44 6.84 -5.89 6.37
CA ALA A 44 6.71 -4.65 5.62
C ALA A 44 6.87 -5.03 4.16
N ARG A 45 5.75 -5.01 3.39
CA ARG A 45 5.56 -5.79 2.16
C ARG A 45 6.89 -5.92 1.46
N ALA A 46 7.55 -7.08 1.60
CA ALA A 46 8.98 -7.20 1.32
C ALA A 46 9.21 -6.64 -0.07
N ARG A 47 9.90 -5.49 -0.13
CA ARG A 47 10.05 -4.76 -1.39
C ARG A 47 10.73 -5.73 -2.36
N PRO A 48 10.15 -6.02 -3.53
CA PRO A 48 10.75 -6.97 -4.45
C PRO A 48 12.20 -6.55 -4.74
N THR A 49 13.17 -7.36 -4.33
CA THR A 49 14.61 -7.16 -4.56
C THR A 49 15.13 -8.06 -5.66
N GLN A 50 14.40 -9.12 -6.02
CA GLN A 50 14.76 -10.06 -7.06
C GLN A 50 13.78 -10.02 -8.22
N VAL A 51 14.28 -10.24 -9.44
CA VAL A 51 13.49 -10.24 -10.68
C VAL A 51 12.30 -11.22 -10.62
N SER A 52 12.47 -12.37 -9.96
CA SER A 52 11.44 -13.41 -9.76
C SER A 52 10.26 -12.97 -8.88
N GLN A 53 10.41 -11.90 -8.11
CA GLN A 53 9.39 -11.38 -7.19
C GLN A 53 8.44 -10.38 -7.88
N PHE A 54 8.73 -9.97 -9.11
CA PHE A 54 7.88 -9.07 -9.88
C PHE A 54 6.83 -9.86 -10.65
N SER A 55 5.55 -9.46 -10.52
CA SER A 55 4.44 -10.07 -11.27
C SER A 55 4.55 -9.86 -12.78
N SER A 56 5.31 -8.85 -13.22
CA SER A 56 5.72 -8.70 -14.61
C SER A 56 6.98 -7.83 -14.69
N VAL A 57 7.89 -8.17 -15.60
CA VAL A 57 9.06 -7.36 -15.96
C VAL A 57 8.92 -7.03 -17.43
N ARG A 58 8.79 -5.74 -17.75
CA ARG A 58 8.63 -5.26 -19.13
C ARG A 58 9.84 -4.41 -19.52
N ALA A 59 10.40 -4.68 -20.68
CA ALA A 59 11.43 -3.84 -21.28
C ALA A 59 10.76 -2.75 -22.12
N GLY A 60 10.74 -1.51 -21.60
CA GLY A 60 10.38 -0.33 -22.39
C GLY A 60 11.64 0.31 -22.98
N ARG A 61 11.60 0.72 -24.25
CA ARG A 61 12.66 1.55 -24.81
C ARG A 61 12.42 3.00 -24.37
N SER A 62 13.33 3.56 -23.58
CA SER A 62 13.32 4.99 -23.30
C SER A 62 13.55 5.76 -24.61
N ARG A 63 12.71 6.76 -24.89
CA ARG A 63 12.94 7.68 -26.01
C ARG A 63 14.23 8.43 -25.74
N GLN A 64 15.27 8.09 -26.49
CA GLN A 64 16.54 8.77 -26.39
C GLN A 64 16.43 10.14 -27.04
N GLY A 65 17.08 11.13 -26.45
CA GLY A 65 17.11 12.51 -26.94
C GLY A 65 18.52 13.07 -26.86
N ARG A 66 18.64 14.40 -26.83
CA ARG A 66 19.94 15.09 -26.73
C ARG A 66 20.75 14.71 -25.48
N LEU A 67 20.12 14.14 -24.46
CA LEU A 67 20.74 13.70 -23.20
C LEU A 67 20.94 12.18 -23.14
N ALA A 68 21.20 11.54 -24.28
CA ALA A 68 21.57 10.13 -24.31
C ALA A 68 22.95 9.90 -23.65
N PRO A 69 23.15 8.76 -22.97
CA PRO A 69 22.13 7.79 -22.60
C PRO A 69 21.30 8.29 -21.41
N VAL A 70 19.96 8.24 -21.54
CA VAL A 70 19.05 8.63 -20.44
C VAL A 70 19.40 7.84 -19.17
N SER A 71 19.72 6.54 -19.34
CA SER A 71 20.76 5.78 -18.63
C SER A 71 21.48 6.36 -17.42
N GLU A 72 22.25 7.39 -17.75
CA GLU A 72 23.32 7.92 -16.91
C GLU A 72 22.99 9.36 -16.51
N LYS A 73 22.01 9.97 -17.19
CA LYS A 73 21.64 11.38 -17.08
C LYS A 73 20.15 11.54 -16.79
N HIS A 74 19.59 10.60 -16.01
CA HIS A 74 18.17 10.50 -15.73
C HIS A 74 17.58 11.82 -15.17
N ASP A 75 18.28 12.46 -14.24
CA ASP A 75 17.81 13.70 -13.61
C ASP A 75 17.76 14.87 -14.59
N ALA A 76 18.79 15.02 -15.43
CA ALA A 76 18.83 16.05 -16.47
C ALA A 76 17.76 15.82 -17.55
N ALA A 77 17.53 14.55 -17.92
CA ALA A 77 16.46 14.18 -18.84
C ALA A 77 15.06 14.44 -18.25
N LEU A 78 14.86 14.22 -16.95
CA LEU A 78 13.62 14.55 -16.24
C LEU A 78 13.40 16.06 -16.16
N ALA A 79 14.42 16.85 -15.82
CA ALA A 79 14.32 18.31 -15.79
C ALA A 79 13.93 18.87 -17.16
N ALA A 80 14.63 18.48 -18.23
CA ALA A 80 14.34 18.91 -19.59
C ALA A 80 12.98 18.45 -20.15
N SER A 81 12.34 17.46 -19.52
CA SER A 81 10.99 16.99 -19.89
C SER A 81 9.87 17.85 -19.31
N ARG A 82 10.15 18.62 -18.25
CA ARG A 82 9.19 19.52 -17.59
C ARG A 82 9.07 20.88 -18.28
N ASP A 83 10.06 21.24 -19.09
CA ASP A 83 10.12 22.52 -19.82
C ASP A 83 9.54 22.45 -21.24
N ARG A 84 8.73 21.43 -21.56
CA ARG A 84 8.07 21.24 -22.86
C ARG A 84 6.57 21.37 -22.79
#